data_AF-A0A1G8KM17-F1
#
_entry.id   AF-A0A1G8KM17-F1
#
_cell.length_a   1.000
_cell.length_b   1.000
_cell.length_c   1.000
_cell.angle_alpha   90.00
_cell.angle_beta   90.00
_cell.angle_gamma   90.00
#
_symmetry.space_group_name_H-M   'P 1'
#
loop_
_entity.id
_entity.type
_entity.pdbx_description
1 polymer ?
#
loop_
_entity_poly.entity_id
_entity_poly.type
_entity_poly.pdbx_seq_one_letter_code
_entity_poly.pdbx_strand_id
1 'polypeptide(L)'
;MNKTTLNLVLTFICLCFLSVTYAQENNAIACADGIDNDGDGLIDCADDDCLDFSDNACEICTDGITFADVVIEYQSGCTFIDPEPNGSLGISDYDGSLEDSPTFVALGQGGFIKLGFTDNLLSNSGTDDIDVWVFEIGPNVEPIKLAIRPVDSYTETQLIEQGIPDEDSDGFYEIGEIGGSTNGIDIDNILVGYAQGSLKFDAIEIKDIPDGTCGGTTPGADIDAVCALFSLPLNTQDFLFDAISVNVHPNPFSDNVTIQYNTSIVDPVLFEIYNTHGQRLLNGSIKNNEKLSLNNLQSGLYYLSLTTNSQTITKKILKM
;
A
#
# COMPACT_ATOMS: atom_id res chain seq x y z
N MET A 1 0.48 -10.41 -52.28
CA MET A 1 0.95 -11.04 -51.02
C MET A 1 1.01 -12.54 -51.19
N ASN A 2 2.11 -13.18 -50.79
CA ASN A 2 2.25 -14.64 -50.87
C ASN A 2 1.38 -15.29 -49.77
N LYS A 3 0.75 -16.44 -50.04
CA LYS A 3 -0.14 -17.14 -49.07
C LYS A 3 0.53 -17.35 -47.70
N THR A 4 1.84 -17.56 -47.69
CA THR A 4 2.66 -17.72 -46.48
C THR A 4 2.76 -16.44 -45.66
N THR A 5 2.83 -15.28 -46.32
CA THR A 5 2.88 -13.97 -45.65
C THR A 5 1.51 -13.60 -45.07
N LEU A 6 0.42 -13.99 -45.74
CA LEU A 6 -0.95 -13.77 -45.24
C LEU A 6 -1.24 -14.65 -44.01
N ASN A 7 -0.85 -15.92 -44.02
CA ASN A 7 -1.00 -16.81 -42.87
C ASN A 7 -0.13 -16.37 -41.68
N LEU A 8 1.10 -15.91 -41.91
CA LEU A 8 1.97 -15.41 -40.85
C LEU A 8 1.38 -14.15 -40.19
N VAL A 9 0.84 -13.22 -40.99
CA VAL A 9 0.15 -12.01 -40.50
C VAL A 9 -1.14 -12.38 -39.75
N LEU A 10 -1.94 -13.33 -40.24
CA LEU A 10 -3.16 -13.78 -39.56
C LEU A 10 -2.86 -14.47 -38.21
N THR A 11 -1.75 -15.21 -38.14
CA THR A 11 -1.33 -15.92 -36.92
C THR A 11 -0.75 -14.92 -35.90
N PHE A 12 -0.01 -13.91 -36.35
CA PHE A 12 0.50 -12.82 -35.50
C PHE A 12 -0.64 -11.94 -34.98
N ILE A 13 -1.63 -11.60 -35.82
CA ILE A 13 -2.85 -10.91 -35.41
C ILE A 13 -3.63 -11.75 -34.41
N CYS A 14 -3.79 -13.06 -34.65
CA CYS A 14 -4.48 -13.96 -33.72
C CYS A 14 -3.75 -14.09 -32.37
N LEU A 15 -2.41 -14.12 -32.36
CA LEU A 15 -1.60 -14.11 -31.14
C LEU A 15 -1.65 -12.77 -30.39
N CYS A 16 -1.72 -11.63 -31.10
CA CYS A 16 -1.95 -10.33 -30.48
C CYS A 16 -3.37 -10.18 -29.92
N PHE A 17 -4.40 -10.74 -30.58
CA PHE A 17 -5.77 -10.76 -30.03
C PHE A 17 -5.95 -11.76 -28.88
N LEU A 18 -5.14 -12.83 -28.83
CA LEU A 18 -5.11 -13.79 -27.72
C LEU A 18 -4.36 -13.25 -26.49
N SER A 19 -3.48 -12.26 -26.64
CA SER A 19 -2.75 -11.65 -25.51
C SER A 19 -3.50 -10.48 -24.86
N VAL A 20 -4.42 -9.83 -25.57
CA VAL A 20 -5.22 -8.69 -25.06
C VAL A 20 -6.37 -9.15 -24.14
N THR A 21 -6.69 -10.45 -24.09
CA THR A 21 -7.78 -10.98 -23.26
C THR A 21 -7.33 -11.55 -21.91
N TYR A 22 -6.05 -11.43 -21.55
CA TYR A 22 -5.48 -12.04 -20.33
C TYR A 22 -4.80 -11.03 -19.39
N ALA A 23 -4.86 -9.77 -19.76
CA ALA A 23 -4.13 -8.67 -19.17
C ALA A 23 -5.13 -7.51 -19.25
N GLN A 24 -6.06 -7.46 -18.30
CA GLN A 24 -7.11 -6.45 -18.24
C GLN A 24 -7.39 -6.15 -16.77
N GLU A 25 -7.57 -4.88 -16.47
CA GLU A 25 -8.07 -4.35 -15.20
C GLU A 25 -9.56 -4.70 -15.04
N ASN A 26 -9.87 -5.94 -14.64
CA ASN A 26 -11.26 -6.43 -14.69
C ASN A 26 -11.69 -7.25 -13.46
N ASN A 27 -10.94 -7.15 -12.37
CA ASN A 27 -11.28 -7.75 -11.09
C ASN A 27 -10.72 -6.91 -9.94
N ALA A 28 -11.30 -7.06 -8.75
CA ALA A 28 -10.92 -6.31 -7.55
C ALA A 28 -9.41 -6.24 -7.29
N ILE A 29 -8.72 -7.38 -7.46
CA ILE A 29 -7.29 -7.51 -7.16
C ILE A 29 -6.43 -6.81 -8.21
N ALA A 30 -6.73 -6.99 -9.50
CA ALA A 30 -5.99 -6.34 -10.58
C ALA A 30 -6.04 -4.82 -10.42
N CYS A 31 -7.21 -4.28 -10.09
CA CYS A 31 -7.40 -2.85 -9.89
C CYS A 31 -6.85 -2.28 -8.58
N ALA A 32 -6.07 -3.07 -7.84
CA ALA A 32 -5.47 -2.70 -6.58
C ALA A 32 -4.02 -3.21 -6.42
N ASP A 33 -3.42 -3.80 -7.46
CA ASP A 33 -2.10 -4.45 -7.35
C ASP A 33 -0.92 -3.54 -7.75
N GLY A 34 -1.20 -2.30 -8.18
CA GLY A 34 -0.18 -1.34 -8.59
C GLY A 34 0.47 -1.67 -9.93
N ILE A 35 -0.11 -2.57 -10.73
CA ILE A 35 0.40 -3.02 -12.03
C ILE A 35 -0.53 -2.51 -13.14
N ASP A 36 0.08 -2.07 -14.25
CA ASP A 36 -0.64 -1.81 -15.51
C ASP A 36 -0.90 -3.17 -16.18
N ASN A 37 -2.01 -3.82 -15.85
CA ASN A 37 -2.25 -5.19 -16.28
C ASN A 37 -2.56 -5.29 -17.77
N ASP A 38 -3.04 -4.23 -18.43
CA ASP A 38 -3.45 -4.24 -19.83
C ASP A 38 -2.44 -3.55 -20.79
N GLY A 39 -1.51 -2.77 -20.24
CA GLY A 39 -0.40 -2.12 -20.91
C GLY A 39 -0.76 -0.78 -21.55
N ASP A 40 -1.85 -0.13 -21.16
CA ASP A 40 -2.28 1.15 -21.71
C ASP A 40 -1.60 2.37 -21.06
N GLY A 41 -0.91 2.15 -19.94
CA GLY A 41 -0.16 3.14 -19.17
C GLY A 41 -0.90 3.74 -17.98
N LEU A 42 -2.11 3.26 -17.68
CA LEU A 42 -2.87 3.51 -16.46
C LEU A 42 -2.75 2.29 -15.52
N ILE A 43 -3.02 2.50 -14.24
CA ILE A 43 -2.99 1.45 -13.22
C ILE A 43 -4.19 1.65 -12.29
N ASP A 44 -4.74 0.56 -11.77
CA ASP A 44 -5.68 0.60 -10.65
C ASP A 44 -6.83 1.62 -10.84
N CYS A 45 -7.23 2.32 -9.78
CA CYS A 45 -8.23 3.40 -9.82
C CYS A 45 -7.91 4.59 -10.76
N ALA A 46 -6.72 4.65 -11.37
CA ALA A 46 -6.43 5.61 -12.44
C ALA A 46 -6.80 5.07 -13.84
N ASP A 47 -7.12 3.78 -13.96
CA ASP A 47 -7.60 3.10 -15.16
C ASP A 47 -9.13 3.19 -15.27
N ASP A 48 -9.62 3.54 -16.46
CA ASP A 48 -11.06 3.65 -16.73
C ASP A 48 -11.76 2.26 -16.66
N ASP A 49 -11.05 1.17 -16.97
CA ASP A 49 -11.58 -0.20 -16.87
C ASP A 49 -11.88 -0.58 -15.41
N CYS A 50 -11.12 -0.05 -14.43
CA CYS A 50 -11.39 -0.21 -12.99
C CYS A 50 -12.64 0.53 -12.52
N LEU A 51 -12.92 1.69 -13.09
CA LEU A 51 -14.06 2.52 -12.69
C LEU A 51 -15.41 1.90 -13.05
N ASP A 52 -15.44 1.01 -14.05
CA ASP A 52 -16.67 0.38 -14.52
C ASP A 52 -17.25 -0.64 -13.52
N PHE A 53 -16.47 -1.11 -12.54
CA PHE A 53 -16.91 -2.11 -11.56
C PHE A 53 -16.74 -1.71 -10.09
N SER A 54 -16.17 -0.54 -9.78
CA SER A 54 -15.73 -0.23 -8.42
C SER A 54 -16.80 0.28 -7.43
N ASP A 55 -18.10 0.32 -7.73
CA ASP A 55 -19.18 0.97 -6.93
C ASP A 55 -18.77 2.24 -6.11
N ASN A 56 -18.06 3.19 -6.73
CA ASN A 56 -17.47 4.41 -6.11
C ASN A 56 -16.30 4.19 -5.14
N ALA A 57 -15.80 2.97 -4.96
CA ALA A 57 -14.59 2.66 -4.20
C ALA A 57 -13.39 3.49 -4.66
N CYS A 58 -13.19 3.64 -5.97
CA CYS A 58 -12.15 4.52 -6.52
C CYS A 58 -12.43 6.03 -6.34
N GLU A 59 -13.67 6.43 -6.07
CA GLU A 59 -13.98 7.83 -5.70
C GLU A 59 -13.60 8.12 -4.23
N ILE A 60 -13.77 7.12 -3.36
CA ILE A 60 -13.43 7.21 -1.93
C ILE A 60 -11.92 7.01 -1.75
N CYS A 61 -11.38 5.92 -2.30
CA CYS A 61 -10.00 5.47 -2.22
C CYS A 61 -9.34 5.68 -3.59
N THR A 62 -8.75 6.85 -3.79
CA THR A 62 -8.35 7.35 -5.12
C THR A 62 -7.11 6.68 -5.74
N ASP A 63 -6.51 5.73 -5.02
CA ASP A 63 -5.34 4.97 -5.45
C ASP A 63 -5.57 3.51 -5.07
N GLY A 64 -5.59 2.59 -6.05
CA GLY A 64 -6.01 1.21 -5.79
C GLY A 64 -5.02 0.42 -4.93
N ILE A 65 -3.75 0.82 -4.89
CA ILE A 65 -2.78 0.24 -3.96
C ILE A 65 -3.13 0.52 -2.48
N THR A 66 -4.15 1.32 -2.19
CA THR A 66 -4.59 1.57 -0.81
C THR A 66 -5.40 0.44 -0.20
N PHE A 67 -5.89 -0.50 -1.01
CA PHE A 67 -6.75 -1.57 -0.55
C PHE A 67 -5.98 -2.70 0.14
N ALA A 68 -6.67 -3.48 0.97
CA ALA A 68 -6.09 -4.66 1.58
C ALA A 68 -5.90 -5.78 0.54
N ASP A 69 -4.77 -6.47 0.61
CA ASP A 69 -4.29 -7.38 -0.44
C ASP A 69 -4.08 -8.82 0.05
N VAL A 70 -4.22 -9.07 1.35
CA VAL A 70 -4.11 -10.43 1.92
C VAL A 70 -5.06 -10.67 3.08
N VAL A 71 -5.68 -11.86 3.11
CA VAL A 71 -6.36 -12.38 4.30
C VAL A 71 -5.32 -13.02 5.22
N ILE A 72 -5.16 -12.46 6.43
CA ILE A 72 -4.27 -13.00 7.48
C ILE A 72 -4.99 -14.11 8.24
N GLU A 73 -6.24 -13.86 8.63
CA GLU A 73 -7.06 -14.78 9.41
C GLU A 73 -8.54 -14.50 9.14
N TYR A 74 -9.36 -15.54 9.12
CA TYR A 74 -10.81 -15.43 9.03
C TYR A 74 -11.44 -16.47 9.93
N GLN A 75 -12.42 -16.05 10.73
CA GLN A 75 -13.23 -16.96 11.53
C GLN A 75 -14.68 -16.51 11.50
N SER A 76 -15.55 -17.38 10.94
CA SER A 76 -16.99 -17.14 11.04
C SER A 76 -17.48 -17.23 12.48
N GLY A 77 -18.37 -16.30 12.86
CA GLY A 77 -19.13 -16.34 14.11
C GLY A 77 -20.27 -17.37 14.11
N CYS A 78 -20.58 -17.93 12.96
CA CYS A 78 -21.70 -18.83 12.74
C CYS A 78 -21.25 -20.25 12.33
N THR A 79 -22.21 -21.18 12.27
CA THR A 79 -21.95 -22.52 11.69
C THR A 79 -21.77 -22.47 10.18
N PHE A 80 -22.45 -21.52 9.52
CA PHE A 80 -22.14 -21.18 8.15
C PHE A 80 -20.78 -20.48 8.12
N ILE A 81 -19.88 -20.96 7.27
CA ILE A 81 -18.55 -20.40 7.05
C ILE A 81 -18.54 -19.99 5.60
N ASP A 82 -18.23 -18.72 5.34
CA ASP A 82 -18.06 -18.24 3.98
C ASP A 82 -16.87 -18.97 3.33
N PRO A 83 -17.05 -19.62 2.17
CA PRO A 83 -15.96 -20.34 1.52
C PRO A 83 -14.90 -19.42 0.88
N GLU A 84 -15.20 -18.13 0.66
CA GLU A 84 -14.36 -17.23 -0.14
C GLU A 84 -14.00 -15.94 0.63
N PRO A 85 -13.23 -16.00 1.73
CA PRO A 85 -12.85 -14.82 2.51
C PRO A 85 -12.00 -13.81 1.73
N ASN A 86 -11.45 -14.21 0.58
CA ASN A 86 -10.71 -13.32 -0.32
C ASN A 86 -11.61 -12.30 -1.05
N GLY A 87 -12.94 -12.42 -0.91
CA GLY A 87 -13.87 -11.42 -1.45
C GLY A 87 -13.83 -10.06 -0.80
N SER A 88 -13.03 -9.88 0.26
CA SER A 88 -12.79 -8.58 0.87
C SER A 88 -11.47 -7.91 0.41
N LEU A 89 -10.81 -8.46 -0.62
CA LEU A 89 -9.49 -8.00 -1.08
C LEU A 89 -9.58 -7.19 -2.36
N GLY A 90 -8.72 -6.19 -2.48
CA GLY A 90 -8.71 -5.28 -3.62
C GLY A 90 -9.83 -4.23 -3.56
N ILE A 91 -10.16 -3.63 -4.70
CA ILE A 91 -11.24 -2.64 -4.76
C ILE A 91 -12.60 -3.30 -4.48
N SER A 92 -13.53 -2.56 -3.89
CA SER A 92 -14.91 -3.02 -3.73
C SER A 92 -15.56 -3.22 -5.11
N ASP A 93 -16.10 -4.41 -5.36
CA ASP A 93 -16.58 -4.84 -6.67
C ASP A 93 -17.97 -5.50 -6.65
N TYR A 94 -18.67 -5.42 -5.52
CA TYR A 94 -20.01 -5.98 -5.40
C TYR A 94 -21.01 -5.37 -6.39
N ASP A 95 -21.47 -6.18 -7.34
CA ASP A 95 -22.39 -5.77 -8.41
C ASP A 95 -23.87 -6.11 -8.13
N GLY A 96 -24.18 -6.62 -6.93
CA GLY A 96 -25.50 -7.13 -6.59
C GLY A 96 -25.72 -8.61 -6.91
N SER A 97 -24.74 -9.30 -7.49
CA SER A 97 -24.78 -10.74 -7.71
C SER A 97 -24.33 -11.52 -6.47
N LEU A 98 -24.87 -12.73 -6.31
CA LEU A 98 -24.51 -13.65 -5.22
C LEU A 98 -23.86 -14.94 -5.76
N GLU A 99 -23.58 -15.00 -7.07
CA GLU A 99 -23.12 -16.22 -7.75
C GLU A 99 -21.77 -16.05 -8.48
N ASP A 100 -21.33 -14.82 -8.74
CA ASP A 100 -20.01 -14.54 -9.28
C ASP A 100 -19.06 -14.25 -8.12
N SER A 101 -17.82 -14.76 -8.22
CA SER A 101 -16.88 -14.86 -7.11
C SER A 101 -15.59 -14.10 -7.42
N PRO A 102 -14.96 -13.47 -6.41
CA PRO A 102 -15.51 -13.12 -5.09
C PRO A 102 -16.03 -11.67 -5.10
N THR A 103 -17.08 -11.36 -4.33
CA THR A 103 -17.69 -10.01 -4.31
C THR A 103 -17.88 -9.43 -2.90
N PHE A 104 -17.65 -10.21 -1.83
CA PHE A 104 -17.59 -9.84 -0.41
C PHE A 104 -17.36 -11.11 0.45
N VAL A 105 -17.20 -10.95 1.77
CA VAL A 105 -17.18 -12.02 2.78
C VAL A 105 -18.19 -11.75 3.89
N ALA A 106 -19.01 -12.76 4.23
CA ALA A 106 -19.89 -12.70 5.40
C ALA A 106 -19.14 -13.16 6.68
N LEU A 107 -19.10 -12.31 7.71
CA LEU A 107 -18.38 -12.62 8.95
C LEU A 107 -19.13 -13.58 9.87
N GLY A 108 -20.44 -13.66 9.81
CA GLY A 108 -21.23 -14.33 10.84
C GLY A 108 -21.25 -13.55 12.14
N GLN A 109 -22.25 -13.85 12.97
CA GLN A 109 -22.49 -13.16 14.24
C GLN A 109 -21.34 -13.36 15.23
N GLY A 110 -20.56 -12.31 15.48
CA GLY A 110 -19.34 -12.32 16.30
C GLY A 110 -18.10 -12.90 15.62
N GLY A 111 -18.15 -13.10 14.30
CA GLY A 111 -16.98 -13.49 13.52
C GLY A 111 -16.06 -12.31 13.24
N PHE A 112 -14.90 -12.62 12.69
CA PHE A 112 -13.91 -11.61 12.35
C PHE A 112 -13.11 -11.99 11.10
N ILE A 113 -12.52 -10.97 10.49
CA ILE A 113 -11.51 -11.10 9.46
C ILE A 113 -10.34 -10.16 9.77
N LYS A 114 -9.12 -10.64 9.56
CA LYS A 114 -7.89 -9.86 9.63
C LYS A 114 -7.33 -9.73 8.23
N LEU A 115 -7.20 -8.50 7.78
CA LEU A 115 -6.70 -8.15 6.45
C LEU A 115 -5.35 -7.44 6.59
N GLY A 116 -4.44 -7.75 5.68
CA GLY A 116 -3.11 -7.15 5.61
C GLY A 116 -3.00 -6.16 4.46
N PHE A 117 -1.98 -5.31 4.60
CA PHE A 117 -1.50 -4.34 3.61
C PHE A 117 -0.04 -4.70 3.33
N THR A 118 0.25 -5.46 2.26
CA THR A 118 1.62 -5.99 2.00
C THR A 118 2.41 -5.21 0.95
N ASP A 119 1.74 -4.41 0.14
CA ASP A 119 2.34 -3.46 -0.81
C ASP A 119 2.13 -1.98 -0.41
N ASN A 120 1.26 -1.72 0.56
CA ASN A 120 1.04 -0.44 1.22
C ASN A 120 1.09 -0.56 2.76
N LEU A 121 1.06 0.57 3.45
CA LEU A 121 0.89 0.63 4.91
C LEU A 121 -0.18 1.65 5.24
N LEU A 122 -1.14 1.30 6.07
CA LEU A 122 -2.05 2.25 6.68
C LEU A 122 -1.29 3.21 7.61
N SER A 123 -1.57 4.51 7.52
CA SER A 123 -0.97 5.52 8.36
C SER A 123 -1.95 6.64 8.70
N ASN A 124 -1.62 7.45 9.72
CA ASN A 124 -2.43 8.58 10.13
C ASN A 124 -2.20 9.80 9.22
N SER A 125 -3.27 10.50 8.85
CA SER A 125 -3.26 11.68 7.97
C SER A 125 -2.78 12.97 8.65
N GLY A 126 -2.84 13.03 9.98
CA GLY A 126 -2.58 14.24 10.77
C GLY A 126 -3.68 15.30 10.67
N THR A 127 -4.84 14.96 10.11
CA THR A 127 -6.01 15.85 9.93
C THR A 127 -7.24 15.25 10.61
N ASP A 128 -8.42 15.82 10.37
CA ASP A 128 -9.72 15.27 10.79
C ASP A 128 -10.41 14.48 9.65
N ASP A 129 -9.61 14.06 8.66
CA ASP A 129 -10.06 13.23 7.55
C ASP A 129 -10.07 11.75 7.98
N ILE A 130 -10.91 10.95 7.32
CA ILE A 130 -10.95 9.51 7.54
C ILE A 130 -9.66 8.87 6.99
N ASP A 131 -9.03 7.98 7.77
CA ASP A 131 -7.82 7.29 7.36
C ASP A 131 -8.10 5.89 6.79
N VAL A 132 -9.17 5.23 7.26
CA VAL A 132 -9.58 3.89 6.81
C VAL A 132 -11.05 3.89 6.46
N TRP A 133 -11.39 3.28 5.32
CA TRP A 133 -12.77 2.91 5.00
C TRP A 133 -12.95 1.41 4.98
N VAL A 134 -14.08 0.96 5.51
CA VAL A 134 -14.61 -0.39 5.37
C VAL A 134 -15.85 -0.31 4.49
N PHE A 135 -15.86 -1.10 3.42
CA PHE A 135 -16.98 -1.24 2.50
C PHE A 135 -17.79 -2.44 2.94
N GLU A 136 -19.00 -2.18 3.42
CA GLU A 136 -19.96 -3.24 3.72
C GLU A 136 -21.11 -3.22 2.73
N ILE A 137 -21.63 -4.41 2.45
CA ILE A 137 -22.72 -4.63 1.53
C ILE A 137 -24.00 -4.97 2.27
N GLY A 138 -25.12 -4.60 1.66
CA GLY A 138 -26.44 -5.01 2.13
C GLY A 138 -27.22 -3.89 2.82
N PRO A 139 -28.53 -4.11 3.04
CA PRO A 139 -29.45 -3.10 3.54
C PRO A 139 -29.44 -2.98 5.07
N ASN A 140 -28.84 -3.93 5.77
CA ASN A 140 -28.76 -3.92 7.22
C ASN A 140 -27.52 -3.13 7.65
N VAL A 141 -27.63 -2.49 8.80
CA VAL A 141 -26.55 -1.72 9.40
C VAL A 141 -26.06 -2.58 10.55
N GLU A 142 -24.97 -3.31 10.31
CA GLU A 142 -24.40 -4.30 11.23
C GLU A 142 -23.11 -3.71 11.82
N PRO A 143 -23.11 -3.34 13.11
CA PRO A 143 -21.97 -2.65 13.68
C PRO A 143 -20.76 -3.57 13.81
N ILE A 144 -19.58 -3.01 13.57
CA ILE A 144 -18.30 -3.74 13.63
C ILE A 144 -17.33 -3.04 14.57
N LYS A 145 -16.46 -3.84 15.18
CA LYS A 145 -15.27 -3.38 15.91
C LYS A 145 -14.07 -3.41 14.99
N LEU A 146 -13.21 -2.42 15.14
CA LEU A 146 -11.96 -2.30 14.41
C LEU A 146 -10.77 -2.41 15.37
N ALA A 147 -9.76 -3.16 14.97
CA ALA A 147 -8.46 -3.17 15.63
C ALA A 147 -7.34 -3.11 14.58
N ILE A 148 -6.19 -2.54 14.91
CA ILE A 148 -5.08 -2.35 13.96
C ILE A 148 -3.77 -2.93 14.50
N ARG A 149 -2.95 -3.47 13.60
CA ARG A 149 -1.64 -4.04 13.95
C ARG A 149 -0.53 -3.05 13.63
N PRO A 150 0.27 -2.61 14.62
CA PRO A 150 1.41 -1.73 14.37
C PRO A 150 2.53 -2.49 13.62
N VAL A 151 3.16 -1.83 12.65
CA VAL A 151 4.29 -2.42 11.89
C VAL A 151 5.61 -2.35 12.66
N ASP A 152 5.76 -1.34 13.53
CA ASP A 152 7.00 -1.05 14.24
C ASP A 152 6.79 -0.78 15.73
N SER A 153 7.87 -0.95 16.49
CA SER A 153 7.86 -0.78 17.94
C SER A 153 7.57 0.66 18.37
N TYR A 154 7.80 1.65 17.50
CA TYR A 154 7.49 3.04 17.81
C TYR A 154 5.98 3.23 17.86
N THR A 155 5.27 2.80 16.82
CA THR A 155 3.81 2.83 16.71
C THR A 155 3.17 2.02 17.82
N GLU A 156 3.66 0.80 18.07
CA GLU A 156 3.20 -0.04 19.19
C GLU A 156 3.32 0.67 20.55
N THR A 157 4.46 1.32 20.80
CA THR A 157 4.66 2.10 22.03
C THR A 157 3.64 3.24 22.15
N GLN A 158 3.29 3.90 21.04
CA GLN A 158 2.30 4.98 21.05
C GLN A 158 0.90 4.47 21.42
N LEU A 159 0.48 3.33 20.86
CA LEU A 159 -0.80 2.69 21.21
C LEU A 159 -0.87 2.38 22.71
N ILE A 160 0.18 1.76 23.25
CA ILE A 160 0.27 1.40 24.67
C ILE A 160 0.25 2.65 25.56
N GLU A 161 0.99 3.71 25.20
CA GLU A 161 1.05 4.96 25.98
C GLU A 161 -0.28 5.73 25.96
N GLN A 162 -1.04 5.66 24.86
CA GLN A 162 -2.40 6.20 24.77
C GLN A 162 -3.45 5.31 25.43
N GLY A 163 -3.07 4.12 25.90
CA GLY A 163 -3.95 3.19 26.58
C GLY A 163 -4.94 2.49 25.64
N ILE A 164 -4.59 2.38 24.36
CA ILE A 164 -5.32 1.54 23.42
C ILE A 164 -5.09 0.07 23.82
N PRO A 165 -6.14 -0.70 24.08
CA PRO A 165 -6.00 -2.09 24.48
C PRO A 165 -5.55 -2.98 23.32
N ASP A 166 -5.07 -4.16 23.67
CA ASP A 166 -4.94 -5.37 22.83
C ASP A 166 -5.61 -6.45 23.69
N GLU A 167 -6.93 -6.61 23.54
CA GLU A 167 -7.76 -7.34 24.53
C GLU A 167 -7.44 -8.84 24.58
N ASP A 168 -7.03 -9.44 23.47
CA ASP A 168 -6.73 -10.87 23.36
C ASP A 168 -5.25 -11.21 23.18
N SER A 169 -4.37 -10.21 23.19
CA SER A 169 -2.91 -10.34 23.13
C SER A 169 -2.43 -10.96 21.82
N ASP A 170 -3.08 -10.62 20.71
CA ASP A 170 -2.76 -11.10 19.38
C ASP A 170 -1.95 -10.08 18.54
N GLY A 171 -1.72 -8.89 19.10
CA GLY A 171 -1.00 -7.78 18.48
C GLY A 171 -1.86 -6.81 17.69
N PHE A 172 -3.19 -6.97 17.68
CA PHE A 172 -4.15 -6.00 17.16
C PHE A 172 -4.71 -5.15 18.30
N TYR A 173 -4.74 -3.84 18.10
CA TYR A 173 -5.14 -2.88 19.12
C TYR A 173 -6.49 -2.27 18.79
N GLU A 174 -7.47 -2.33 19.70
CA GLU A 174 -8.85 -1.92 19.43
C GLU A 174 -9.00 -0.39 19.35
N ILE A 175 -9.38 0.09 18.16
CA ILE A 175 -9.44 1.52 17.84
C ILE A 175 -10.86 2.09 17.84
N GLY A 176 -11.89 1.25 17.82
CA GLY A 176 -13.26 1.73 17.96
C GLY A 176 -14.30 0.82 17.33
N GLU A 177 -15.50 1.36 17.21
CA GLU A 177 -16.65 0.70 16.60
C GLU A 177 -17.23 1.64 15.53
N ILE A 178 -17.64 1.08 14.40
CA ILE A 178 -18.38 1.79 13.36
C ILE A 178 -19.73 1.12 13.13
N GLY A 179 -20.70 1.89 12.65
CA GLY A 179 -22.10 1.44 12.58
C GLY A 179 -22.38 0.37 11.53
N GLY A 180 -21.42 -0.01 10.69
CA GLY A 180 -21.63 -0.78 9.46
C GLY A 180 -21.97 0.10 8.25
N SER A 181 -22.37 -0.53 7.13
CA SER A 181 -22.38 0.09 5.79
C SER A 181 -20.97 0.56 5.38
N THR A 182 -20.81 1.18 4.20
CA THR A 182 -19.58 1.92 3.89
C THR A 182 -19.35 3.03 4.92
N ASN A 183 -18.34 2.86 5.77
CA ASN A 183 -18.02 3.75 6.88
C ASN A 183 -16.53 3.69 7.22
N GLY A 184 -16.03 4.65 7.99
CA GLY A 184 -14.60 4.76 8.23
C GLY A 184 -14.23 5.34 9.58
N ILE A 185 -12.93 5.28 9.88
CA ILE A 185 -12.36 5.76 11.12
C ILE A 185 -11.21 6.73 10.85
N ASP A 186 -11.20 7.81 11.62
CA ASP A 186 -10.12 8.78 11.71
C ASP A 186 -9.24 8.36 12.91
N ILE A 187 -8.01 7.96 12.61
CA ILE A 187 -6.98 7.53 13.57
C ILE A 187 -6.50 8.71 14.39
N ASP A 188 -6.39 9.91 13.83
CA ASP A 188 -5.93 11.11 14.51
C ASP A 188 -6.93 11.61 15.58
N ASN A 189 -8.21 11.29 15.44
CA ASN A 189 -9.22 11.51 16.48
C ASN A 189 -9.02 10.59 17.70
N ILE A 190 -8.43 9.41 17.50
CA ILE A 190 -8.15 8.41 18.56
C ILE A 190 -6.77 8.68 19.16
N LEU A 191 -5.79 8.89 18.30
CA LEU A 191 -4.37 9.10 18.61
C LEU A 191 -4.03 10.55 18.28
N VAL A 192 -4.33 11.44 19.23
CA VAL A 192 -4.19 12.89 19.01
C VAL A 192 -2.74 13.35 19.16
N GLY A 193 -2.28 14.20 18.22
CA GLY A 193 -1.02 14.93 18.35
C GLY A 193 0.17 14.28 17.67
N TYR A 194 -0.07 13.26 16.84
CA TYR A 194 0.93 12.66 15.99
C TYR A 194 1.06 13.42 14.67
N ALA A 195 2.27 13.45 14.12
CA ALA A 195 2.47 14.00 12.80
C ALA A 195 1.91 13.01 11.76
N GLN A 196 1.42 13.52 10.64
CA GLN A 196 1.08 12.70 9.47
C GLN A 196 2.19 11.69 9.15
N GLY A 197 1.84 10.44 8.88
CA GLY A 197 2.80 9.42 8.47
C GLY A 197 3.65 8.82 9.60
N SER A 198 3.42 9.23 10.85
CA SER A 198 4.25 8.80 11.98
C SER A 198 3.80 7.49 12.61
N LEU A 199 2.51 7.19 12.55
CA LEU A 199 1.93 5.93 13.01
C LEU A 199 1.71 5.02 11.81
N LYS A 200 2.14 3.76 11.89
CA LYS A 200 2.12 2.84 10.73
C LYS A 200 1.58 1.48 11.11
N PHE A 201 0.69 0.99 10.27
CA PHE A 201 -0.06 -0.25 10.47
C PHE A 201 -0.02 -1.08 9.20
N ASP A 202 0.18 -2.38 9.34
CA ASP A 202 0.30 -3.32 8.22
C ASP A 202 -0.89 -4.30 8.16
N ALA A 203 -1.83 -4.18 9.09
CA ALA A 203 -3.05 -4.98 9.11
C ALA A 203 -4.16 -4.32 9.94
N ILE A 204 -5.39 -4.75 9.65
CA ILE A 204 -6.63 -4.39 10.34
C ILE A 204 -7.46 -5.64 10.62
N GLU A 205 -8.04 -5.72 11.82
CA GLU A 205 -9.10 -6.65 12.17
C GLU A 205 -10.45 -5.93 12.07
N ILE A 206 -11.40 -6.61 11.43
CA ILE A 206 -12.82 -6.25 11.45
C ILE A 206 -13.57 -7.38 12.13
N LYS A 207 -14.37 -7.04 13.14
CA LYS A 207 -15.10 -8.01 13.94
C LYS A 207 -16.55 -7.60 14.08
N ASP A 208 -17.44 -8.50 13.68
CA ASP A 208 -18.89 -8.33 13.84
C ASP A 208 -19.26 -8.17 15.32
N ILE A 209 -20.10 -7.18 15.63
CA ILE A 209 -20.75 -7.08 16.94
C ILE A 209 -22.06 -7.86 16.88
N PRO A 210 -22.20 -8.97 17.63
CA PRO A 210 -23.41 -9.79 17.55
C PRO A 210 -24.65 -9.01 17.99
N ASP A 211 -25.53 -8.71 17.04
CA ASP A 211 -26.79 -7.98 17.27
C ASP A 211 -28.02 -8.68 16.64
N GLY A 212 -27.80 -9.82 15.99
CA GLY A 212 -28.79 -10.55 15.20
C GLY A 212 -28.74 -12.07 15.40
N THR A 213 -28.93 -12.81 14.31
CA THR A 213 -28.96 -14.29 14.31
C THR A 213 -28.18 -14.84 13.14
N CYS A 214 -27.63 -16.05 13.27
CA CYS A 214 -27.01 -16.81 12.17
C CYS A 214 -28.03 -17.35 11.13
N GLY A 215 -29.10 -16.61 10.84
CA GLY A 215 -30.10 -16.97 9.83
C GLY A 215 -29.81 -16.26 8.51
N GLY A 216 -30.24 -16.85 7.40
CA GLY A 216 -29.98 -16.30 6.07
C GLY A 216 -28.72 -16.88 5.44
N THR A 217 -28.25 -16.24 4.36
CA THR A 217 -27.06 -16.63 3.59
C THR A 217 -25.85 -15.78 3.93
N THR A 218 -26.07 -14.57 4.46
CA THR A 218 -25.04 -13.56 4.78
C THR A 218 -25.31 -13.00 6.19
N PRO A 219 -25.06 -13.78 7.25
CA PRO A 219 -25.27 -13.31 8.62
C PRO A 219 -24.10 -12.43 9.09
N GLY A 220 -24.38 -11.37 9.85
CA GLY A 220 -23.32 -10.47 10.34
C GLY A 220 -22.81 -9.55 9.24
N ALA A 221 -21.81 -8.74 9.57
CA ALA A 221 -21.22 -7.81 8.61
C ALA A 221 -20.69 -8.52 7.34
N ASP A 222 -20.98 -7.92 6.19
CA ASP A 222 -20.67 -8.41 4.85
C ASP A 222 -19.61 -7.51 4.20
N ILE A 223 -18.33 -7.85 4.34
CA ILE A 223 -17.19 -6.99 3.99
C ILE A 223 -16.78 -7.19 2.53
N ASP A 224 -16.84 -6.14 1.72
CA ASP A 224 -16.44 -6.14 0.30
C ASP A 224 -15.02 -5.60 0.10
N ALA A 225 -14.63 -4.57 0.84
CA ALA A 225 -13.28 -4.04 0.75
C ALA A 225 -12.87 -3.26 1.99
N VAL A 226 -11.57 -3.04 2.13
CA VAL A 226 -10.99 -2.12 3.11
C VAL A 226 -9.88 -1.33 2.46
N CYS A 227 -9.89 -0.01 2.61
CA CYS A 227 -8.85 0.84 2.04
C CYS A 227 -8.27 1.80 3.09
N ALA A 228 -6.97 2.07 2.94
CA ALA A 228 -6.22 3.04 3.73
C ALA A 228 -6.00 4.34 2.94
N LEU A 229 -6.83 5.37 3.17
CA LEU A 229 -6.76 6.64 2.41
C LEU A 229 -5.43 7.36 2.56
N PHE A 230 -4.85 7.28 3.75
CA PHE A 230 -3.49 7.70 3.94
C PHE A 230 -2.59 6.47 4.07
N SER A 231 -2.03 6.06 2.93
CA SER A 231 -1.10 4.94 2.88
C SER A 231 0.32 5.36 2.53
N LEU A 232 1.30 4.59 3.00
CA LEU A 232 2.69 4.68 2.58
C LEU A 232 2.99 3.47 1.69
N PRO A 233 3.22 3.64 0.38
CA PRO A 233 3.57 2.52 -0.46
C PRO A 233 4.90 1.92 0.01
N LEU A 234 4.98 0.59 0.08
CA LEU A 234 6.17 -0.15 0.51
C LEU A 234 7.27 -0.18 -0.55
N ASN A 235 7.05 0.48 -1.69
CA ASN A 235 8.03 0.56 -2.77
C ASN A 235 9.27 1.36 -2.34
N THR A 236 10.43 0.72 -2.50
CA THR A 236 11.75 1.31 -2.26
C THR A 236 12.12 2.45 -3.23
N GLN A 237 11.32 2.73 -4.26
CA GLN A 237 11.81 3.50 -5.41
C GLN A 237 11.31 4.94 -5.51
N ASP A 238 10.15 5.32 -4.97
CA ASP A 238 9.58 6.65 -5.29
C ASP A 238 9.09 7.53 -4.11
N PHE A 239 8.91 7.02 -2.88
CA PHE A 239 8.19 7.79 -1.85
C PHE A 239 9.02 8.59 -0.81
N LEU A 240 10.32 8.83 -1.04
CA LEU A 240 11.14 9.64 -0.10
C LEU A 240 12.07 10.64 -0.79
N PHE A 241 11.65 11.23 -1.91
CA PHE A 241 12.40 12.37 -2.49
C PHE A 241 12.15 13.72 -1.79
N ASP A 242 11.11 13.83 -0.95
CA ASP A 242 10.70 15.12 -0.39
C ASP A 242 11.18 15.41 1.05
N ALA A 243 11.54 14.40 1.85
CA ALA A 243 12.02 14.64 3.21
C ALA A 243 13.49 15.12 3.29
N ILE A 244 14.32 14.72 2.31
CA ILE A 244 15.75 15.10 2.27
C ILE A 244 16.11 15.52 0.84
N SER A 245 16.04 16.82 0.57
CA SER A 245 16.55 17.39 -0.66
C SER A 245 18.09 17.30 -0.68
N VAL A 246 18.63 16.35 -1.45
CA VAL A 246 20.08 16.21 -1.68
C VAL A 246 20.47 16.79 -3.03
N ASN A 247 21.39 17.74 -3.03
CA ASN A 247 22.05 18.28 -4.22
C ASN A 247 23.53 17.86 -4.25
N VAL A 248 24.00 17.39 -5.42
CA VAL A 248 25.39 17.01 -5.63
C VAL A 248 25.96 17.82 -6.78
N HIS A 249 26.96 18.66 -6.51
CA HIS A 249 27.53 19.55 -7.50
C HIS A 249 29.05 19.73 -7.37
N PRO A 250 29.78 19.94 -8.49
CA PRO A 250 29.28 19.87 -9.85
C PRO A 250 28.96 18.41 -10.22
N ASN A 251 27.98 18.23 -11.11
CA ASN A 251 27.70 16.95 -11.74
C ASN A 251 27.33 17.25 -13.19
N PRO A 252 28.17 16.95 -14.20
CA PRO A 252 29.39 16.14 -14.13
C PRO A 252 30.55 16.77 -13.34
N PHE A 253 31.46 15.96 -12.79
CA PHE A 253 32.62 16.39 -12.01
C PHE A 253 33.95 15.89 -12.57
N SER A 254 35.06 16.54 -12.19
CA SER A 254 36.42 16.09 -12.52
C SER A 254 37.10 15.46 -11.32
N ASP A 255 37.32 16.25 -10.26
CA ASP A 255 38.12 15.82 -9.10
C ASP A 255 37.27 15.59 -7.85
N ASN A 256 36.19 16.37 -7.71
CA ASN A 256 35.47 16.47 -6.46
C ASN A 256 34.01 16.84 -6.67
N VAL A 257 33.19 16.43 -5.70
CA VAL A 257 31.78 16.79 -5.60
C VAL A 257 31.51 17.39 -4.22
N THR A 258 30.55 18.28 -4.15
CA THR A 258 30.01 18.88 -2.92
C THR A 258 28.61 18.33 -2.75
N ILE A 259 28.31 17.85 -1.54
CA ILE A 259 27.02 17.29 -1.21
C ILE A 259 26.31 18.26 -0.27
N GLN A 260 25.13 18.70 -0.65
CA GLN A 260 24.27 19.59 0.14
C GLN A 260 22.97 18.88 0.46
N TYR A 261 22.54 18.92 1.71
CA TYR A 261 21.29 18.34 2.18
C TYR A 261 20.61 19.22 3.23
N ASN A 262 19.28 19.11 3.37
CA ASN A 262 18.52 19.90 4.35
C ASN A 262 18.89 19.53 5.80
N THR A 263 19.00 20.53 6.68
CA THR A 263 19.69 20.50 7.99
C THR A 263 18.88 19.95 9.16
N SER A 264 17.71 19.35 8.95
CA SER A 264 16.95 18.68 10.03
C SER A 264 17.61 17.39 10.53
N ILE A 265 18.73 16.99 9.92
CA ILE A 265 19.49 15.78 10.24
C ILE A 265 20.63 16.13 11.21
N VAL A 266 20.51 15.71 12.47
CA VAL A 266 21.50 15.95 13.55
C VAL A 266 22.63 14.89 13.53
N ASP A 267 22.48 13.84 12.72
CA ASP A 267 23.35 12.66 12.67
C ASP A 267 24.46 12.71 11.60
N PRO A 268 25.54 11.92 11.76
CA PRO A 268 26.53 11.74 10.70
C PRO A 268 25.90 11.02 9.50
N VAL A 269 25.95 11.64 8.33
CA VAL A 269 25.48 11.04 7.07
C VAL A 269 26.59 10.12 6.55
N LEU A 270 26.27 8.83 6.39
CA LEU A 270 27.19 7.87 5.77
C LEU A 270 27.07 8.00 4.25
N PHE A 271 28.18 7.90 3.54
CA PHE A 271 28.19 7.83 2.09
C PHE A 271 28.86 6.56 1.61
N GLU A 272 28.39 6.05 0.48
CA GLU A 272 29.01 4.95 -0.26
C GLU A 272 28.97 5.23 -1.76
N ILE A 273 30.02 4.88 -2.49
CA ILE A 273 30.10 5.03 -3.94
C ILE A 273 30.20 3.67 -4.60
N TYR A 274 29.35 3.45 -5.59
CA TYR A 274 29.26 2.22 -6.36
C TYR A 274 29.55 2.45 -7.84
N ASN A 275 30.18 1.48 -8.49
CA ASN A 275 30.23 1.45 -9.97
C ASN A 275 28.92 0.88 -10.56
N THR A 276 28.81 0.88 -11.89
CA THR A 276 27.65 0.34 -12.61
C THR A 276 27.45 -1.17 -12.49
N HIS A 277 28.42 -1.90 -11.93
CA HIS A 277 28.31 -3.34 -11.63
C HIS A 277 27.92 -3.59 -10.17
N GLY A 278 27.57 -2.55 -9.39
CA GLY A 278 27.19 -2.66 -7.99
C GLY A 278 28.36 -2.87 -7.03
N GLN A 279 29.61 -2.78 -7.50
CA GLN A 279 30.78 -2.89 -6.63
C GLN A 279 30.99 -1.59 -5.85
N ARG A 280 31.07 -1.68 -4.52
CA ARG A 280 31.42 -0.57 -3.64
C ARG A 280 32.90 -0.19 -3.79
N LEU A 281 33.16 1.08 -4.09
CA LEU A 281 34.49 1.63 -4.32
C LEU A 281 35.00 2.46 -3.14
N LEU A 282 34.13 3.26 -2.54
CA LEU A 282 34.47 4.18 -1.44
C LEU A 282 33.32 4.23 -0.44
N ASN A 283 33.64 4.51 0.82
CA ASN A 283 32.67 4.82 1.86
C ASN A 283 33.27 5.76 2.92
N GLY A 284 32.41 6.32 3.76
CA GLY A 284 32.79 7.17 4.87
C GLY A 284 31.60 7.90 5.47
N SER A 285 31.87 8.92 6.28
CA SER A 285 30.87 9.86 6.76
C SER A 285 31.17 11.27 6.23
N ILE A 286 30.12 12.05 6.00
CA ILE A 286 30.23 13.41 5.46
C ILE A 286 29.34 14.37 6.24
N LYS A 287 29.78 15.63 6.33
CA LYS A 287 28.99 16.74 6.86
C LYS A 287 28.36 17.56 5.74
N ASN A 288 27.30 18.30 6.07
CA ASN A 288 26.61 19.12 5.10
C ASN A 288 27.56 20.14 4.47
N ASN A 289 27.50 20.27 3.15
CA ASN A 289 28.35 21.16 2.34
C ASN A 289 29.85 20.82 2.40
N GLU A 290 30.21 19.59 2.81
CA GLU A 290 31.57 19.09 2.74
C GLU A 290 31.92 18.64 1.32
N LYS A 291 33.20 18.80 0.98
CA LYS A 291 33.75 18.52 -0.35
C LYS A 291 34.41 17.14 -0.36
N LEU A 292 33.86 16.22 -1.15
CA LEU A 292 34.37 14.86 -1.30
C LEU A 292 35.35 14.78 -2.47
N SER A 293 36.59 14.35 -2.19
CA SER A 293 37.63 14.15 -3.20
C SER A 293 37.56 12.75 -3.81
N LEU A 294 37.39 12.69 -5.14
CA LEU A 294 37.14 11.48 -5.92
C LEU A 294 38.15 11.31 -7.06
N ASN A 295 39.37 11.85 -6.89
CA ASN A 295 40.44 11.82 -7.88
C ASN A 295 40.80 10.39 -8.34
N ASN A 296 40.68 9.42 -7.43
CA ASN A 296 41.07 8.03 -7.68
C ASN A 296 40.07 7.24 -8.53
N LEU A 297 38.90 7.81 -8.84
CA LEU A 297 37.93 7.21 -9.75
C LEU A 297 38.34 7.44 -11.21
N GLN A 298 38.01 6.50 -12.10
CA GLN A 298 38.17 6.67 -13.54
C GLN A 298 37.00 7.48 -14.11
N SER A 299 37.11 8.01 -15.32
CA SER A 299 35.97 8.64 -16.00
C SER A 299 34.85 7.60 -16.20
N GLY A 300 33.61 7.96 -15.86
CA GLY A 300 32.49 7.03 -15.89
C GLY A 300 31.31 7.41 -14.99
N LEU A 301 30.25 6.61 -15.07
CA LEU A 301 29.04 6.76 -14.27
C LEU A 301 29.21 6.02 -12.93
N TYR A 302 28.80 6.67 -11.85
CA TYR A 302 28.80 6.12 -10.50
C TYR A 302 27.48 6.42 -9.78
N TYR A 303 27.20 5.65 -8.75
CA TYR A 303 26.08 5.85 -7.85
C TYR A 303 26.61 6.23 -6.47
N LEU A 304 26.18 7.38 -5.98
CA LEU A 304 26.47 7.88 -4.64
C LEU A 304 25.25 7.60 -3.77
N SER A 305 25.40 6.67 -2.83
CA SER A 305 24.41 6.38 -1.81
C SER A 305 24.72 7.19 -0.54
N LEU A 306 23.70 7.78 0.08
CA LEU A 306 23.77 8.55 1.31
C LEU A 306 22.77 7.96 2.30
N THR A 307 23.24 7.52 3.45
CA THR A 307 22.44 6.83 4.45
C THR A 307 22.45 7.62 5.77
N THR A 308 21.25 7.86 6.29
CA THR A 308 20.99 8.32 7.66
C THR A 308 20.49 7.14 8.50
N ASN A 309 20.21 7.36 9.79
CA ASN A 309 19.66 6.31 10.67
C ASN A 309 18.29 5.78 10.21
N SER A 310 17.56 6.53 9.39
CA SER A 310 16.19 6.20 8.98
C SER A 310 16.00 6.06 7.47
N GLN A 311 16.93 6.53 6.63
CA GLN A 311 16.73 6.62 5.18
C GLN A 311 18.01 6.44 4.38
N THR A 312 17.89 5.96 3.14
CA THR A 312 18.98 5.91 2.16
C THR A 312 18.57 6.55 0.85
N ILE A 313 19.38 7.46 0.33
CA ILE A 313 19.15 8.17 -0.93
C ILE A 313 20.31 7.91 -1.89
N THR A 314 19.99 7.56 -3.13
CA THR A 314 21.00 7.34 -4.18
C THR A 314 20.94 8.43 -5.25
N LYS A 315 22.08 9.03 -5.59
CA LYS A 315 22.24 9.98 -6.71
C LYS A 315 23.22 9.45 -7.74
N LYS A 316 22.88 9.60 -9.02
CA LYS A 316 23.79 9.32 -10.14
C LYS A 316 24.80 10.46 -10.28
N ILE A 317 26.08 10.16 -10.32
CA ILE A 317 27.16 11.13 -10.52
C ILE A 317 28.05 10.71 -11.70
N LEU A 318 28.44 11.67 -12.54
CA LEU A 318 29.23 11.44 -13.75
C LEU A 318 30.62 12.06 -13.61
N LYS A 319 31.66 11.22 -13.65
CA LYS A 319 33.06 11.66 -13.72
C LYS A 319 33.49 11.85 -15.17
N MET A 320 34.01 13.04 -15.48
CA MET A 320 34.64 13.37 -16.76
C MET A 320 36.09 12.93 -16.80
#